data_AF-A0A9X3ZUE0-F1
#
_entry.id   AF-A0A9X3ZUE0-F1
#
_cell.length_a   1.000
_cell.length_b   1.000
_cell.length_c   1.000
_cell.angle_alpha   90.00
_cell.angle_beta   90.00
_cell.angle_gamma   90.00
#
_symmetry.space_group_name_H-M   'P 1'
#
loop_
_entity.id
_entity.type
_entity.pdbx_description
1 polymer ?
#
loop_
_entity_poly.entity_id
_entity_poly.type
_entity_poly.pdbx_seq_one_letter_code
_entity_poly.pdbx_strand_id
1 'polypeptide(L)'
;MREDSGRYIIIAVANPLQRVPGRAGTSLSSYGAPPRYTTGVQAARLVEAIARDYGLKEAAAWPIPTLNVHCIVFEIDGRRPRDDVIAALSKDSRVALAQPLQDFSMQAAPPAAAPSAAVSYNDPYAPLQRGFIDMAAAQAHRITAGKGAHIAVIDTGAQTEHPDLQGRATAVYNMVDEDARAFQKDRHGTEVLGIMAAAGNNQQGIVGMAPEARFSIYKACWYPVAPPTAGARCNSFTLAKALVAVMASDARIINMSLGGPGDPLLGQLLGQLIAQGRIVVAALPSSGQRTGFPASIPGVIAVESSGAPRASGADGVLMAPGKDVLTLQPLGRYDFASGSSMAAAHVSGMVALLQSAAPDLDRDTVERLLLRSESSEDKGPFMVNAERALATLPSSNHRLAER
;
A
#
# COMPACT_ATOMS: atom_id res chain seq x y z
N MET A 1 -30.82 -5.39 25.15
CA MET A 1 -30.30 -6.03 23.92
C MET A 1 -28.79 -5.88 23.73
N ARG A 2 -28.18 -4.70 23.96
CA ARG A 2 -26.72 -4.50 23.75
C ARG A 2 -25.81 -5.01 24.88
N GLU A 3 -26.31 -5.07 26.11
CA GLU A 3 -25.50 -5.36 27.30
C GLU A 3 -25.56 -6.85 27.72
N ASP A 4 -26.58 -7.57 27.24
CA ASP A 4 -26.81 -8.98 27.57
C ASP A 4 -27.67 -9.63 26.48
N SER A 5 -27.03 -10.21 25.45
CA SER A 5 -27.71 -10.97 24.39
C SER A 5 -28.21 -12.33 24.88
N GLY A 6 -27.78 -12.78 26.08
CA GLY A 6 -28.16 -14.03 26.72
C GLY A 6 -29.67 -14.14 27.01
N ARG A 7 -30.37 -13.01 27.13
CA ARG A 7 -31.80 -12.94 27.46
C ARG A 7 -32.74 -12.78 26.26
N TYR A 8 -32.20 -12.83 25.05
CA TYR A 8 -32.98 -12.61 23.83
C TYR A 8 -32.92 -13.81 22.89
N ILE A 9 -34.04 -14.02 22.19
CA ILE A 9 -34.16 -14.99 21.11
C ILE A 9 -34.67 -14.29 19.85
N ILE A 10 -34.30 -14.83 18.70
CA ILE A 10 -34.82 -14.41 17.41
C ILE A 10 -35.75 -15.50 16.90
N ILE A 11 -36.94 -15.13 16.47
CA ILE A 11 -37.82 -16.00 15.70
C ILE A 11 -38.16 -15.40 14.34
N ALA A 12 -38.49 -16.26 13.38
CA ALA A 12 -39.08 -15.85 12.11
C ALA A 12 -40.42 -16.55 11.90
N VAL A 13 -41.45 -15.80 11.49
CA VAL A 13 -42.75 -16.33 11.05
C VAL A 13 -42.97 -16.04 9.58
N ALA A 14 -43.71 -16.89 8.88
CA ALA A 14 -44.04 -16.66 7.47
C ALA A 14 -44.81 -15.35 7.30
N ASN A 15 -44.34 -14.51 6.37
CA ASN A 15 -44.99 -13.26 5.98
C ASN A 15 -44.99 -13.17 4.45
N PRO A 16 -45.68 -14.05 3.72
CA PRO A 16 -45.64 -14.05 2.27
C PRO A 16 -46.09 -12.69 1.71
N LEU A 17 -45.46 -12.25 0.61
CA LEU A 17 -45.85 -11.06 -0.15
C LEU A 17 -47.36 -11.08 -0.45
N GLN A 18 -48.14 -10.32 0.31
CA GLN A 18 -49.54 -10.08 -0.03
C GLN A 18 -49.56 -9.01 -1.12
N ARG A 19 -49.91 -9.40 -2.35
CA ARG A 19 -50.30 -8.42 -3.36
C ARG A 19 -51.53 -7.69 -2.83
N VAL A 20 -51.39 -6.40 -2.53
CA VAL A 20 -52.56 -5.56 -2.24
C VAL A 20 -53.47 -5.62 -3.46
N PRO A 21 -54.73 -6.10 -3.35
CA PRO A 21 -55.66 -6.05 -4.47
C PRO A 21 -55.85 -4.58 -4.85
N GLY A 22 -55.56 -4.23 -6.11
CA GLY A 22 -55.90 -2.90 -6.61
C GLY A 22 -57.41 -2.70 -6.48
N ARG A 23 -57.84 -1.70 -5.69
CA ARG A 23 -59.24 -1.25 -5.73
C ARG A 23 -59.45 -0.52 -7.05
N ALA A 24 -60.55 -0.82 -7.75
CA ALA A 24 -60.99 -0.01 -8.87
C ALA A 24 -61.19 1.44 -8.37
N GLY A 25 -60.41 2.39 -8.89
CA GLY A 25 -60.56 3.83 -8.61
C GLY A 25 -59.38 4.58 -7.98
N THR A 26 -58.22 3.97 -7.71
CA THR A 26 -57.03 4.72 -7.26
C THR A 26 -56.23 5.29 -8.44
N SER A 27 -56.02 6.61 -8.45
CA SER A 27 -55.35 7.38 -9.49
C SER A 27 -53.83 7.12 -9.62
N LEU A 28 -53.36 7.21 -10.86
CA LEU A 28 -51.97 7.11 -11.34
C LEU A 28 -51.01 8.15 -10.72
N SER A 29 -50.50 7.93 -9.50
CA SER A 29 -49.43 8.79 -8.94
C SER A 29 -48.42 8.04 -8.07
N SER A 30 -47.98 6.84 -8.48
CA SER A 30 -46.81 6.20 -7.86
C SER A 30 -46.09 5.21 -8.77
N TYR A 31 -45.64 5.65 -9.95
CA TYR A 31 -44.55 4.98 -10.65
C TYR A 31 -43.23 5.45 -10.02
N GLY A 32 -42.70 4.71 -9.04
CA GLY A 32 -41.33 4.96 -8.57
C GLY A 32 -40.96 4.46 -7.17
N ALA A 33 -41.91 4.16 -6.29
CA ALA A 33 -41.60 3.58 -4.98
C ALA A 33 -41.79 2.06 -5.03
N PRO A 34 -40.78 1.22 -4.71
CA PRO A 34 -41.01 -0.21 -4.51
C PRO A 34 -42.08 -0.39 -3.42
N PRO A 35 -42.98 -1.38 -3.54
CA PRO A 35 -44.00 -1.62 -2.52
C PRO A 35 -43.33 -1.76 -1.17
N ARG A 36 -43.66 -0.86 -0.22
CA ARG A 36 -43.18 -0.97 1.15
C ARG A 36 -43.73 -2.27 1.72
N TYR A 37 -42.87 -3.27 1.82
CA TYR A 37 -43.21 -4.54 2.42
C TYR A 37 -43.45 -4.31 3.91
N THR A 38 -44.71 -4.37 4.32
CA THR A 38 -45.13 -4.24 5.72
C THR A 38 -45.44 -5.62 6.30
N THR A 39 -45.47 -5.72 7.63
CA THR A 39 -45.97 -6.93 8.30
C THR A 39 -47.40 -7.21 7.83
N GLY A 40 -47.66 -8.41 7.31
CA GLY A 40 -49.00 -8.84 6.95
C GLY A 40 -49.86 -9.05 8.20
N VAL A 41 -51.17 -8.78 8.10
CA VAL A 41 -52.12 -8.91 9.23
C VAL A 41 -52.07 -10.31 9.87
N GLN A 42 -51.81 -11.34 9.07
CA GLN A 42 -51.67 -12.72 9.54
C GLN A 42 -50.38 -12.92 10.35
N ALA A 43 -49.25 -12.38 9.89
CA ALA A 43 -47.97 -12.46 10.60
C ALA A 43 -48.05 -11.73 11.95
N ALA A 44 -48.66 -10.54 12.00
CA ALA A 44 -48.86 -9.79 13.25
C ALA A 44 -49.69 -10.58 14.29
N ARG A 45 -50.79 -11.20 13.85
CA ARG A 45 -51.62 -12.04 14.73
C ARG A 45 -50.90 -13.29 15.24
N LEU A 46 -50.07 -13.91 14.40
CA LEU A 46 -49.26 -15.06 14.79
C LEU A 46 -48.23 -14.67 15.85
N VAL A 47 -47.54 -13.55 15.66
CA VAL A 47 -46.55 -13.03 16.62
C VAL A 47 -47.19 -12.76 17.98
N GLU A 48 -48.34 -12.09 18.01
CA GLU A 48 -49.07 -11.83 19.27
C GLU A 48 -49.53 -13.11 19.96
N ALA A 49 -49.98 -14.12 19.20
CA ALA A 49 -50.38 -15.40 19.76
C ALA A 49 -49.18 -16.15 20.35
N ILE A 50 -48.07 -16.22 19.63
CA ILE A 50 -46.82 -16.85 20.10
C ILE A 50 -46.30 -16.14 21.34
N ALA A 51 -46.30 -14.81 21.36
CA ALA A 51 -45.87 -14.03 22.52
C ALA A 51 -46.68 -14.36 23.78
N ARG A 52 -48.01 -14.49 23.65
CA ARG A 52 -48.89 -14.88 24.76
C ARG A 52 -48.67 -16.32 25.21
N ASP A 53 -48.62 -17.27 24.28
CA ASP A 53 -48.52 -18.71 24.58
C ASP A 53 -47.19 -19.05 25.29
N TYR A 54 -46.12 -18.34 24.95
CA TYR A 54 -44.78 -18.59 25.50
C TYR A 54 -44.35 -17.56 26.56
N GLY A 55 -45.20 -16.58 26.90
CA GLY A 55 -44.90 -15.55 27.90
C GLY A 55 -43.73 -14.62 27.50
N LEU A 56 -43.61 -14.32 26.21
CA LEU A 56 -42.50 -13.55 25.65
C LEU A 56 -42.86 -12.07 25.51
N LYS A 57 -41.86 -11.20 25.70
CA LYS A 57 -42.02 -9.76 25.49
C LYS A 57 -41.31 -9.33 24.22
N GLU A 58 -42.05 -8.75 23.27
CA GLU A 58 -41.45 -8.24 22.04
C GLU A 58 -40.49 -7.10 22.34
N ALA A 59 -39.25 -7.21 21.85
CA ALA A 59 -38.23 -6.19 21.97
C ALA A 59 -38.04 -5.42 20.66
N ALA A 60 -38.13 -6.09 19.52
CA ALA A 60 -38.09 -5.51 18.19
C ALA A 60 -38.68 -6.47 17.15
N ALA A 61 -39.25 -5.94 16.07
CA ALA A 61 -39.70 -6.75 14.95
C ALA A 61 -39.48 -6.02 13.63
N TRP A 62 -39.13 -6.76 12.58
CA TRP A 62 -38.98 -6.22 11.23
C TRP A 62 -39.26 -7.27 10.17
N PRO A 63 -39.79 -6.88 9.01
CA PRO A 63 -39.89 -7.79 7.89
C PRO A 63 -38.52 -8.06 7.23
N ILE A 64 -38.33 -9.28 6.71
CA ILE A 64 -37.23 -9.63 5.80
C ILE A 64 -37.84 -10.09 4.47
N PRO A 65 -38.04 -9.16 3.50
CA PRO A 65 -38.79 -9.43 2.27
C PRO A 65 -38.19 -10.55 1.42
N THR A 66 -36.86 -10.58 1.27
CA THR A 66 -36.13 -11.59 0.47
C THR A 66 -36.36 -13.01 0.99
N LEU A 67 -36.65 -13.16 2.29
CA LEU A 67 -36.92 -14.44 2.92
C LEU A 67 -38.41 -14.72 3.10
N ASN A 68 -39.30 -13.79 2.72
CA ASN A 68 -40.74 -13.85 2.96
C ASN A 68 -41.11 -14.10 4.44
N VAL A 69 -40.34 -13.55 5.38
CA VAL A 69 -40.58 -13.70 6.83
C VAL A 69 -40.78 -12.36 7.53
N HIS A 70 -41.41 -12.42 8.68
CA HIS A 70 -41.35 -11.38 9.71
C HIS A 70 -40.46 -11.89 10.83
N CYS A 71 -39.39 -11.16 11.13
CA CYS A 71 -38.40 -11.48 12.14
C CYS A 71 -38.70 -10.71 13.42
N ILE A 72 -38.61 -11.37 14.56
CA ILE A 72 -38.97 -10.83 15.87
C ILE A 72 -37.90 -11.20 16.87
N VAL A 73 -37.44 -10.21 17.63
CA VAL A 73 -36.61 -10.39 18.81
C VAL A 73 -37.50 -10.38 20.03
N PHE A 74 -37.52 -11.49 20.75
CA PHE A 74 -38.22 -11.63 22.01
C PHE A 74 -37.25 -11.61 23.18
N GLU A 75 -37.60 -10.87 24.23
CA GLU A 75 -36.99 -10.99 25.55
C GLU A 75 -37.68 -12.15 26.30
N ILE A 76 -36.89 -13.04 26.88
CA ILE A 76 -37.39 -14.10 27.78
C ILE A 76 -37.42 -13.56 29.22
N ASP A 77 -38.45 -13.93 29.97
CA ASP A 77 -38.65 -13.48 31.36
C ASP A 77 -37.75 -14.20 32.38
N GLY A 78 -36.91 -15.13 31.92
CA GLY A 78 -35.97 -15.90 32.73
C GLY A 78 -36.60 -17.05 33.53
N ARG A 79 -37.91 -17.28 33.45
CA ARG A 79 -38.59 -18.41 34.14
C ARG A 79 -38.25 -19.77 33.53
N ARG A 80 -37.87 -19.78 32.24
CA ARG A 80 -37.41 -20.96 31.51
C ARG A 80 -36.03 -20.68 30.92
N PRO A 81 -35.12 -21.67 30.91
CA PRO A 81 -33.85 -21.55 30.20
C PRO A 81 -34.06 -21.19 28.73
N ARG A 82 -33.23 -20.30 28.20
CA ARG A 82 -33.34 -19.81 26.81
C ARG A 82 -33.43 -20.94 25.80
N ASP A 83 -32.58 -21.95 25.96
CA ASP A 83 -32.48 -23.07 25.02
C ASP A 83 -33.74 -23.96 25.05
N ASP A 84 -34.41 -24.09 26.20
CA ASP A 84 -35.69 -24.81 26.32
C ASP A 84 -36.83 -24.06 25.64
N VAL A 85 -36.81 -22.72 25.69
CA VAL A 85 -37.77 -21.87 24.98
C VAL A 85 -37.56 -22.00 23.47
N ILE A 86 -36.31 -21.93 23.01
CA ILE A 86 -35.95 -22.14 21.60
C ILE A 86 -36.37 -23.54 21.14
N ALA A 87 -36.04 -24.59 21.89
CA ALA A 87 -36.40 -25.97 21.53
C ALA A 87 -37.92 -26.19 21.43
N ALA A 88 -38.70 -25.51 22.27
CA ALA A 88 -40.15 -25.56 22.22
C ALA A 88 -40.73 -24.75 21.04
N LEU A 89 -40.15 -23.58 20.72
CA LEU A 89 -40.55 -22.76 19.57
C LEU A 89 -40.17 -23.41 18.24
N SER A 90 -39.03 -24.10 18.16
CA SER A 90 -38.61 -24.84 16.96
C SER A 90 -39.53 -26.02 16.59
N LYS A 91 -40.40 -26.44 17.52
CA LYS A 91 -41.43 -27.47 17.29
C LYS A 91 -42.81 -26.88 16.97
N ASP A 92 -42.98 -25.57 17.12
CA ASP A 92 -44.24 -24.88 16.84
C ASP A 92 -44.36 -24.65 15.33
N SER A 93 -45.43 -25.17 14.71
CA SER A 93 -45.65 -25.08 13.27
C SER A 93 -45.87 -23.64 12.76
N ARG A 94 -46.09 -22.67 13.65
CA ARG A 94 -46.19 -21.24 13.33
C ARG A 94 -44.82 -20.58 13.16
N VAL A 95 -43.75 -21.18 13.65
CA VAL A 95 -42.40 -20.62 13.70
C VAL A 95 -41.53 -21.27 12.62
N ALA A 96 -41.02 -20.47 11.69
CA ALA A 96 -40.14 -20.95 10.62
C ALA A 96 -38.68 -21.08 11.08
N LEU A 97 -38.27 -20.28 12.06
CA LEU A 97 -36.93 -20.28 12.64
C LEU A 97 -37.02 -19.83 14.10
N ALA A 98 -36.30 -20.49 14.99
CA ALA A 98 -36.04 -20.01 16.34
C ALA A 98 -34.56 -20.23 16.68
N GLN A 99 -33.89 -19.17 17.15
CA GLN A 99 -32.47 -19.20 17.47
C GLN A 99 -32.14 -18.21 18.59
N PRO A 100 -31.00 -18.36 19.30
CA PRO A 100 -30.54 -17.33 20.22
C PRO A 100 -30.16 -16.05 19.47
N LEU A 101 -30.25 -14.91 20.16
CA LEU A 101 -29.54 -13.70 19.73
C LEU A 101 -28.04 -13.91 20.02
N GLN A 102 -27.23 -14.00 18.96
CA GLN A 102 -25.79 -14.27 19.07
C GLN A 102 -24.99 -12.97 19.06
N ASP A 103 -23.89 -12.95 19.82
CA ASP A 103 -22.89 -11.89 19.78
C ASP A 103 -21.78 -12.25 18.77
N PHE A 104 -21.35 -11.26 18.00
CA PHE A 104 -20.23 -11.37 17.07
C PHE A 104 -19.15 -10.37 17.48
N SER A 105 -17.90 -10.83 17.57
CA SER A 105 -16.76 -9.97 17.91
C SER A 105 -15.98 -9.57 16.65
N MET A 106 -15.50 -8.32 16.64
CA MET A 106 -14.55 -7.88 15.62
C MET A 106 -13.18 -8.51 15.90
N GLN A 107 -12.57 -9.13 14.90
CA GLN A 107 -11.22 -9.70 15.01
C GLN A 107 -10.15 -8.66 14.68
N ALA A 108 -10.02 -7.65 15.53
CA ALA A 108 -8.92 -6.68 15.46
C ALA A 108 -7.97 -6.90 16.64
N ALA A 109 -6.69 -7.09 16.37
CA ALA A 109 -5.68 -7.11 17.42
C ALA A 109 -5.47 -5.68 17.97
N PRO A 110 -5.27 -5.50 19.28
CA PRO A 110 -4.86 -4.21 19.82
C PRO A 110 -3.52 -3.79 19.18
N PRO A 111 -3.31 -2.49 18.92
CA PRO A 111 -2.06 -2.03 18.34
C PRO A 111 -0.89 -2.42 19.26
N ALA A 112 0.15 -3.02 18.67
CA ALA A 112 1.37 -3.32 19.40
C ALA A 112 1.99 -2.01 19.92
N ALA A 113 2.48 -2.02 21.16
CA ALA A 113 3.17 -0.88 21.74
C ALA A 113 4.42 -0.55 20.89
N ALA A 114 4.52 0.70 20.44
CA ALA A 114 5.69 1.16 19.69
C ALA A 114 6.95 1.16 20.59
N PRO A 115 8.11 0.67 20.11
CA PRO A 115 9.33 0.69 20.90
C PRO A 115 9.79 2.13 21.20
N SER A 116 10.07 2.42 22.48
CA SER A 116 10.52 3.73 22.96
C SER A 116 12.03 3.93 22.76
N ALA A 117 12.47 4.16 21.52
CA ALA A 117 13.78 4.76 21.18
C ALA A 117 13.86 5.19 19.68
N ALA A 118 12.73 5.26 18.99
CA ALA A 118 12.69 5.60 17.57
C ALA A 118 13.09 7.08 17.37
N VAL A 119 13.87 7.35 16.32
CA VAL A 119 13.99 8.72 15.79
C VAL A 119 12.57 9.14 15.42
N SER A 120 12.03 10.11 16.16
CA SER A 120 10.67 10.58 15.96
C SER A 120 10.68 11.67 14.91
N TYR A 121 9.98 11.41 13.82
CA TYR A 121 9.62 12.40 12.82
C TYR A 121 8.34 13.13 13.24
N ASN A 122 8.22 14.42 12.91
CA ASN A 122 7.00 15.19 13.19
C ASN A 122 5.96 15.08 12.06
N ASP A 123 6.25 14.25 11.07
CA ASP A 123 5.47 13.98 9.87
C ASP A 123 4.31 13.02 10.22
N PRO A 124 3.04 13.41 9.98
CA PRO A 124 1.87 12.71 10.49
C PRO A 124 1.70 11.28 9.97
N TYR A 125 2.27 10.95 8.81
CA TYR A 125 2.17 9.61 8.22
C TYR A 125 3.42 8.75 8.40
N ALA A 126 4.49 9.26 9.02
CA ALA A 126 5.68 8.47 9.30
C ALA A 126 5.39 7.16 10.09
N PRO A 127 4.47 7.14 11.09
CA PRO A 127 4.11 5.90 11.78
C PRO A 127 3.40 4.85 10.89
N LEU A 128 2.86 5.26 9.73
CA LEU A 128 2.19 4.38 8.78
C LEU A 128 3.14 3.79 7.73
N GLN A 129 4.36 4.31 7.62
CA GLN A 129 5.35 3.85 6.64
C GLN A 129 6.03 2.56 7.10
N ARG A 130 5.32 1.43 6.98
CA ARG A 130 5.83 0.14 7.48
C ARG A 130 7.20 -0.23 6.90
N GLY A 131 7.41 -0.02 5.60
CA GLY A 131 8.71 -0.27 4.96
C GLY A 131 9.85 0.61 5.49
N PHE A 132 9.57 1.88 5.78
CA PHE A 132 10.54 2.80 6.40
C PHE A 132 10.95 2.34 7.81
N ILE A 133 9.97 1.86 8.58
CA ILE A 133 10.17 1.34 9.94
C ILE A 133 10.94 0.01 9.91
N ASP A 134 10.50 -0.96 9.11
CA ASP A 134 11.08 -2.31 9.05
C ASP A 134 12.51 -2.31 8.48
N MET A 135 12.85 -1.33 7.63
CA MET A 135 14.21 -1.13 7.14
C MET A 135 15.10 -0.33 8.11
N ALA A 136 14.60 0.05 9.29
CA ALA A 136 15.31 0.89 10.25
C ALA A 136 15.85 2.21 9.64
N ALA A 137 15.09 2.82 8.72
CA ALA A 137 15.51 4.03 8.02
C ALA A 137 15.66 5.22 8.97
N ALA A 138 14.75 5.36 9.94
CA ALA A 138 14.82 6.41 10.96
C ALA A 138 16.13 6.34 11.76
N GLN A 139 16.58 5.13 12.08
CA GLN A 139 17.82 4.88 12.81
C GLN A 139 19.04 5.18 11.94
N ALA A 140 19.01 4.79 10.65
CA ALA A 140 20.02 5.15 9.66
C ALA A 140 20.23 6.68 9.57
N HIS A 141 19.15 7.45 9.68
CA HIS A 141 19.19 8.91 9.64
C HIS A 141 19.93 9.57 10.81
N ARG A 142 20.25 8.85 11.89
CA ARG A 142 21.17 9.34 12.93
C ARG A 142 22.61 9.49 12.43
N ILE A 143 22.97 8.73 11.40
CA ILE A 143 24.31 8.75 10.79
C ILE A 143 24.33 9.73 9.62
N THR A 144 23.38 9.60 8.70
CA THR A 144 23.21 10.52 7.57
C THR A 144 21.80 10.44 7.01
N ALA A 145 21.31 11.56 6.46
CA ALA A 145 20.03 11.66 5.75
C ALA A 145 20.19 11.70 4.22
N GLY A 146 21.39 11.43 3.68
CA GLY A 146 21.64 11.39 2.23
C GLY A 146 22.13 12.71 1.62
N LYS A 147 22.57 13.66 2.45
CA LYS A 147 23.09 14.97 1.99
C LYS A 147 24.25 14.79 1.02
N GLY A 148 24.21 15.52 -0.10
CA GLY A 148 25.26 15.49 -1.12
C GLY A 148 25.13 14.36 -2.13
N ALA A 149 24.28 13.35 -1.89
CA ALA A 149 23.96 12.36 -2.90
C ALA A 149 23.07 12.95 -4.00
N HIS A 150 23.31 12.55 -5.24
CA HIS A 150 22.49 12.92 -6.40
C HIS A 150 22.03 11.67 -7.15
N ILE A 151 20.71 11.52 -7.26
CA ILE A 151 20.02 10.40 -7.89
C ILE A 151 19.39 10.86 -9.22
N ALA A 152 19.74 10.21 -10.32
CA ALA A 152 19.03 10.32 -11.60
C ALA A 152 17.89 9.30 -11.63
N VAL A 153 16.67 9.76 -11.86
CA VAL A 153 15.46 8.92 -11.90
C VAL A 153 14.92 8.88 -13.33
N ILE A 154 15.03 7.73 -13.99
CA ILE A 154 14.49 7.51 -15.34
C ILE A 154 13.12 6.85 -15.20
N ASP A 155 12.05 7.61 -15.44
CA ASP A 155 10.68 7.18 -15.15
C ASP A 155 9.64 7.88 -16.06
N THR A 156 8.39 8.00 -15.59
CA THR A 156 7.23 8.62 -16.23
C THR A 156 7.25 10.13 -16.21
N GLY A 157 8.09 10.79 -15.42
CA GLY A 157 7.90 12.19 -14.99
C GLY A 157 7.47 12.21 -13.52
N ALA A 158 7.39 13.40 -12.91
CA ALA A 158 6.97 13.50 -11.52
C ALA A 158 6.51 14.92 -11.14
N GLN A 159 5.67 15.02 -10.11
CA GLN A 159 5.37 16.28 -9.44
C GLN A 159 6.57 16.74 -8.59
N THR A 160 7.53 17.44 -9.17
CA THR A 160 8.72 17.93 -8.44
C THR A 160 8.40 19.05 -7.45
N GLU A 161 7.26 19.72 -7.64
CA GLU A 161 6.74 20.75 -6.75
C GLU A 161 5.78 20.17 -5.69
N HIS A 162 5.79 18.85 -5.49
CA HIS A 162 5.05 18.25 -4.39
C HIS A 162 5.51 18.89 -3.06
N PRO A 163 4.61 19.21 -2.12
CA PRO A 163 4.98 19.83 -0.84
C PRO A 163 6.10 19.08 -0.09
N ASP A 164 6.04 17.74 -0.04
CA ASP A 164 7.12 16.89 0.50
C ASP A 164 8.41 16.78 -0.32
N LEU A 165 8.51 17.40 -1.51
CA LEU A 165 9.71 17.34 -2.36
C LEU A 165 10.38 18.71 -2.55
N GLN A 166 9.91 19.75 -1.84
CA GLN A 166 10.41 21.11 -1.95
C GLN A 166 11.94 21.17 -1.82
N GLY A 167 12.60 21.74 -2.83
CA GLY A 167 14.05 21.94 -2.85
C GLY A 167 14.90 20.68 -3.13
N ARG A 168 14.29 19.55 -3.49
CA ARG A 168 15.01 18.29 -3.76
C ARG A 168 15.33 18.04 -5.24
N ALA A 169 14.48 18.53 -6.13
CA ALA A 169 14.70 18.42 -7.58
C ALA A 169 15.78 19.42 -8.05
N THR A 170 16.80 18.93 -8.77
CA THR A 170 17.88 19.74 -9.35
C THR A 170 17.66 20.05 -10.84
N ALA A 171 17.06 19.11 -11.56
CA ALA A 171 16.77 19.25 -12.98
C ALA A 171 15.64 18.30 -13.43
N VAL A 172 14.89 18.71 -14.45
CA VAL A 172 13.87 17.91 -15.12
C VAL A 172 14.17 17.85 -16.62
N TYR A 173 14.07 16.66 -17.19
CA TYR A 173 14.27 16.42 -18.62
C TYR A 173 13.11 15.57 -19.14
N ASN A 174 12.42 16.06 -20.18
CA ASN A 174 11.33 15.35 -20.83
C ASN A 174 11.78 14.83 -22.20
N MET A 175 11.89 13.50 -22.34
CA MET A 175 12.33 12.86 -23.58
C MET A 175 11.16 12.40 -24.44
N VAL A 176 9.94 12.47 -23.91
CA VAL A 176 8.70 11.97 -24.52
C VAL A 176 8.00 13.05 -25.35
N ASP A 177 7.79 14.22 -24.75
CA ASP A 177 7.01 15.32 -25.33
C ASP A 177 7.43 16.68 -24.73
N GLU A 178 6.70 17.74 -25.06
CA GLU A 178 6.92 19.10 -24.54
C GLU A 178 5.87 19.50 -23.47
N ASP A 179 5.07 18.54 -22.97
CA ASP A 179 3.99 18.83 -22.01
C ASP A 179 4.51 18.86 -20.56
N ALA A 180 4.98 20.05 -20.15
CA ALA A 180 5.42 20.31 -18.79
C ALA A 180 4.29 20.14 -17.74
N ARG A 181 3.01 20.27 -18.12
CA ARG A 181 1.90 20.07 -17.18
C ARG A 181 1.62 18.59 -16.95
N ALA A 182 1.70 17.78 -18.00
CA ALA A 182 1.59 16.32 -17.88
C ALA A 182 2.74 15.77 -17.02
N PHE A 183 3.97 16.27 -17.23
CA PHE A 183 5.13 15.91 -16.42
C PHE A 183 4.86 16.05 -14.91
N GLN A 184 4.29 17.17 -14.48
CA GLN A 184 3.99 17.46 -13.06
C GLN A 184 2.78 16.67 -12.52
N LYS A 185 2.11 15.87 -13.35
CA LYS A 185 0.97 15.03 -12.99
C LYS A 185 1.28 13.53 -13.13
N ASP A 186 2.48 13.17 -13.57
CA ASP A 186 2.86 11.77 -13.71
C ASP A 186 2.94 11.08 -12.36
N ARG A 187 2.23 9.97 -12.26
CA ARG A 187 1.98 9.26 -11.02
C ARG A 187 3.20 8.46 -10.54
N HIS A 188 3.68 7.53 -11.36
CA HIS A 188 4.67 6.54 -10.94
C HIS A 188 6.01 7.17 -10.52
N GLY A 189 6.50 8.19 -11.24
CA GLY A 189 7.73 8.86 -10.81
C GLY A 189 7.56 9.72 -9.55
N THR A 190 6.36 10.26 -9.30
CA THR A 190 6.02 10.92 -8.02
C THR A 190 6.05 9.93 -6.86
N GLU A 191 5.48 8.74 -7.05
CA GLU A 191 5.51 7.62 -6.10
C GLU A 191 6.95 7.18 -5.80
N VAL A 192 7.80 7.03 -6.83
CA VAL A 192 9.21 6.65 -6.68
C VAL A 192 9.99 7.71 -5.89
N LEU A 193 9.83 8.99 -6.23
CA LEU A 193 10.52 10.08 -5.54
C LEU A 193 10.09 10.22 -4.08
N GLY A 194 8.82 9.97 -3.78
CA GLY A 194 8.31 9.98 -2.40
C GLY A 194 9.05 9.04 -1.48
N ILE A 195 9.23 7.79 -1.92
CA ILE A 195 9.96 6.77 -1.18
C ILE A 195 11.43 7.16 -1.01
N MET A 196 12.03 7.75 -2.03
CA MET A 196 13.46 8.10 -2.02
C MET A 196 13.76 9.31 -1.15
N ALA A 197 13.01 10.40 -1.32
CA ALA A 197 13.47 11.74 -0.95
C ALA A 197 12.37 12.67 -0.44
N ALA A 198 11.21 12.15 -0.01
CA ALA A 198 10.25 12.97 0.73
C ALA A 198 10.95 13.60 1.95
N ALA A 199 10.79 14.91 2.12
CA ALA A 199 11.40 15.66 3.20
C ALA A 199 10.83 15.19 4.54
N GLY A 200 11.70 15.00 5.53
CA GLY A 200 11.26 14.74 6.90
C GLY A 200 11.31 15.99 7.75
N ASN A 201 10.59 15.95 8.87
CA ASN A 201 10.47 16.99 9.88
C ASN A 201 9.81 18.29 9.40
N ASN A 202 8.95 18.21 8.38
CA ASN A 202 8.24 19.37 7.82
C ASN A 202 6.78 19.48 8.30
N GLN A 203 6.37 18.66 9.27
CA GLN A 203 5.02 18.56 9.82
C GLN A 203 3.95 18.12 8.80
N GLN A 204 4.38 17.45 7.74
CA GLN A 204 3.53 17.06 6.63
C GLN A 204 3.88 15.65 6.17
N GLY A 205 2.89 14.91 5.69
CA GLY A 205 3.14 13.73 4.89
C GLY A 205 4.03 12.67 5.52
N ILE A 206 5.03 12.26 4.73
CA ILE A 206 5.89 11.09 4.93
C ILE A 206 7.37 11.48 4.89
N VAL A 207 8.24 10.53 5.23
CA VAL A 207 9.69 10.69 5.18
C VAL A 207 10.29 9.73 4.15
N GLY A 208 11.14 10.24 3.27
CA GLY A 208 11.89 9.44 2.31
C GLY A 208 13.04 8.67 2.96
N MET A 209 13.57 7.66 2.26
CA MET A 209 14.73 6.88 2.69
C MET A 209 16.04 7.69 2.72
N ALA A 210 16.15 8.76 1.94
CA ALA A 210 17.26 9.69 1.93
C ALA A 210 16.70 11.12 1.78
N PRO A 211 16.08 11.66 2.85
CA PRO A 211 15.28 12.89 2.78
C PRO A 211 16.15 14.12 2.48
N GLU A 212 17.48 14.03 2.59
CA GLU A 212 18.42 15.08 2.21
C GLU A 212 19.07 14.92 0.82
N ALA A 213 18.78 13.83 0.11
CA ALA A 213 19.30 13.62 -1.24
C ALA A 213 18.69 14.60 -2.26
N ARG A 214 19.44 14.85 -3.32
CA ARG A 214 18.98 15.61 -4.49
C ARG A 214 18.68 14.67 -5.64
N PHE A 215 17.75 15.04 -6.52
CA PHE A 215 17.40 14.21 -7.67
C PHE A 215 17.17 14.99 -8.96
N SER A 216 17.51 14.36 -10.07
CA SER A 216 17.15 14.81 -11.42
C SER A 216 16.24 13.77 -12.07
N ILE A 217 15.24 14.23 -12.81
CA ILE A 217 14.19 13.37 -13.36
C ILE A 217 14.30 13.37 -14.87
N TYR A 218 14.28 12.17 -15.43
CA TYR A 218 14.37 11.93 -16.86
C TYR A 218 13.11 11.18 -17.30
N LYS A 219 12.09 11.92 -17.74
CA LYS A 219 10.84 11.34 -18.26
C LYS A 219 11.12 10.62 -19.58
N ALA A 220 11.15 9.29 -19.52
CA ALA A 220 11.33 8.39 -20.67
C ALA A 220 10.09 7.50 -20.91
N CYS A 221 9.17 7.47 -19.95
CA CYS A 221 7.97 6.65 -19.98
C CYS A 221 6.71 7.53 -19.96
N TRP A 222 5.59 7.00 -20.44
CA TRP A 222 4.32 7.70 -20.50
C TRP A 222 3.13 6.76 -20.35
N TYR A 223 2.00 7.30 -19.91
CA TYR A 223 0.74 6.59 -19.89
C TYR A 223 0.10 6.64 -21.29
N PRO A 224 -0.33 5.50 -21.85
CA PRO A 224 -1.06 5.52 -23.12
C PRO A 224 -2.43 6.16 -22.94
N VAL A 225 -2.93 6.83 -23.99
CA VAL A 225 -4.25 7.49 -23.98
C VAL A 225 -5.39 6.47 -23.81
N ALA A 226 -5.21 5.26 -24.34
CA ALA A 226 -6.18 4.18 -24.22
C ALA A 226 -5.48 2.79 -24.20
N PRO A 227 -6.01 1.82 -23.42
CA PRO A 227 -7.06 2.00 -22.41
C PRO A 227 -6.53 2.80 -21.19
N PRO A 228 -7.37 3.58 -20.49
CA PRO A 228 -6.94 4.40 -19.35
C PRO A 228 -6.36 3.61 -18.17
N THR A 229 -6.59 2.30 -18.14
CA THR A 229 -6.10 1.37 -17.11
C THR A 229 -4.72 0.79 -17.45
N ALA A 230 -4.18 1.06 -18.63
CA ALA A 230 -2.87 0.57 -18.99
C ALA A 230 -1.78 1.27 -18.18
N GLY A 231 -0.81 0.48 -17.70
CA GLY A 231 0.36 0.99 -17.03
C GLY A 231 1.21 1.87 -17.96
N ALA A 232 2.15 2.60 -17.34
CA ALA A 232 3.12 3.36 -18.09
C ALA A 232 3.97 2.45 -19.00
N ARG A 233 4.39 2.99 -20.14
CA ARG A 233 5.29 2.32 -21.07
C ARG A 233 6.41 3.25 -21.51
N CYS A 234 7.51 2.67 -21.94
CA CYS A 234 8.66 3.38 -22.49
C CYS A 234 9.02 2.73 -23.83
N ASN A 235 9.90 3.34 -24.61
CA ASN A 235 10.49 2.68 -25.78
C ASN A 235 12.01 2.91 -25.82
N SER A 236 12.70 2.17 -26.69
CA SER A 236 14.17 2.25 -26.81
C SER A 236 14.65 3.65 -27.14
N PHE A 237 13.89 4.42 -27.92
CA PHE A 237 14.26 5.79 -28.30
C PHE A 237 14.28 6.75 -27.10
N THR A 238 13.21 6.79 -26.31
CA THR A 238 13.12 7.68 -25.14
C THR A 238 14.08 7.25 -24.03
N LEU A 239 14.26 5.94 -23.82
CA LEU A 239 15.24 5.40 -22.88
C LEU A 239 16.68 5.72 -23.29
N ALA A 240 17.03 5.58 -24.58
CA ALA A 240 18.37 5.93 -25.07
C ALA A 240 18.67 7.43 -24.86
N LYS A 241 17.71 8.32 -25.18
CA LYS A 241 17.86 9.76 -24.91
C LYS A 241 18.07 10.04 -23.42
N ALA A 242 17.32 9.37 -22.54
CA ALA A 242 17.47 9.54 -21.10
C ALA A 242 18.84 9.08 -20.59
N LEU A 243 19.31 7.90 -21.01
CA LEU A 243 20.64 7.39 -20.61
C LEU A 243 21.77 8.31 -21.08
N VAL A 244 21.69 8.83 -22.31
CA VAL A 244 22.66 9.82 -22.83
C VAL A 244 22.62 11.12 -22.03
N ALA A 245 21.43 11.61 -21.67
CA ALA A 245 21.31 12.80 -20.83
C ALA A 245 21.91 12.57 -19.43
N VAL A 246 21.73 11.38 -18.84
CA VAL A 246 22.33 11.02 -17.55
C VAL A 246 23.86 10.94 -17.63
N MET A 247 24.44 10.51 -18.75
CA MET A 247 25.91 10.52 -18.93
C MET A 247 26.52 11.92 -18.78
N ALA A 248 25.78 12.97 -19.14
CA ALA A 248 26.21 14.36 -19.00
C ALA A 248 25.96 14.94 -17.60
N SER A 249 25.35 14.18 -16.69
CA SER A 249 25.04 14.61 -15.33
C SER A 249 26.13 14.20 -14.32
N ASP A 250 26.09 14.80 -13.14
CA ASP A 250 26.92 14.41 -11.98
C ASP A 250 26.26 13.31 -11.12
N ALA A 251 25.04 12.87 -11.44
CA ALA A 251 24.31 11.88 -10.66
C ALA A 251 25.04 10.54 -10.60
N ARG A 252 25.48 10.11 -9.41
CA ARG A 252 26.21 8.85 -9.22
C ARG A 252 25.29 7.65 -9.09
N ILE A 253 24.01 7.88 -8.76
CA ILE A 253 22.98 6.85 -8.60
C ILE A 253 21.98 7.00 -9.73
N ILE A 254 21.60 5.87 -10.34
CA ILE A 254 20.60 5.83 -11.40
C ILE A 254 19.50 4.85 -10.97
N ASN A 255 18.30 5.35 -10.78
CA ASN A 255 17.13 4.52 -10.49
C ASN A 255 16.33 4.28 -11.78
N MET A 256 16.11 3.00 -12.07
CA MET A 256 15.30 2.53 -13.19
C MET A 256 14.21 1.59 -12.67
N SER A 257 13.11 2.16 -12.18
CA SER A 257 11.93 1.43 -11.72
C SER A 257 11.07 0.93 -12.88
N LEU A 258 11.69 0.25 -13.84
CA LEU A 258 11.09 -0.22 -15.09
C LEU A 258 11.72 -1.55 -15.53
N GLY A 259 11.02 -2.27 -16.40
CA GLY A 259 11.51 -3.49 -17.02
C GLY A 259 11.02 -3.64 -18.46
N GLY A 260 11.73 -4.44 -19.25
CA GLY A 260 11.39 -4.68 -20.65
C GLY A 260 12.25 -5.78 -21.28
N PRO A 261 12.05 -6.08 -22.57
CA PRO A 261 12.90 -7.03 -23.29
C PRO A 261 14.35 -6.55 -23.33
N GLY A 262 15.28 -7.47 -23.60
CA GLY A 262 16.68 -7.10 -23.84
C GLY A 262 16.81 -6.18 -25.05
N ASP A 263 17.64 -5.15 -24.92
CA ASP A 263 17.92 -4.18 -25.98
C ASP A 263 19.44 -3.94 -26.03
N PRO A 264 20.14 -4.30 -27.12
CA PRO A 264 21.59 -4.18 -27.20
C PRO A 264 22.12 -2.75 -27.06
N LEU A 265 21.41 -1.76 -27.62
CA LEU A 265 21.82 -0.36 -27.55
C LEU A 265 21.70 0.15 -26.12
N LEU A 266 20.55 -0.08 -25.48
CA LEU A 266 20.35 0.33 -24.09
C LEU A 266 21.31 -0.40 -23.14
N GLY A 267 21.59 -1.67 -23.39
CA GLY A 267 22.59 -2.44 -22.65
C GLY A 267 24.00 -1.85 -22.76
N GLN A 268 24.42 -1.43 -23.96
CA GLN A 268 25.70 -0.75 -24.16
C GLN A 268 25.77 0.60 -23.43
N LEU A 269 24.72 1.43 -23.55
CA LEU A 269 24.65 2.73 -22.86
C LEU A 269 24.71 2.57 -21.35
N LEU A 270 23.96 1.61 -20.79
CA LEU A 270 23.96 1.36 -19.36
C LEU A 270 25.30 0.78 -18.89
N GLY A 271 25.92 -0.10 -19.68
CA GLY A 271 27.26 -0.62 -19.41
C GLY A 271 28.32 0.47 -19.35
N GLN A 272 28.23 1.50 -20.20
CA GLN A 272 29.13 2.66 -20.15
C GLN A 272 28.94 3.48 -18.86
N LEU A 273 27.71 3.70 -18.42
CA LEU A 273 27.44 4.38 -17.14
C LEU A 273 28.03 3.58 -15.97
N ILE A 274 27.86 2.26 -15.96
CA ILE A 274 28.46 1.39 -14.93
C ILE A 274 29.99 1.46 -14.97
N ALA A 275 30.60 1.43 -16.16
CA ALA A 275 32.05 1.57 -16.33
C ALA A 275 32.59 2.92 -15.85
N GLN A 276 31.77 3.97 -15.87
CA GLN A 276 32.06 5.29 -15.29
C GLN A 276 31.87 5.34 -13.76
N GLY A 277 31.59 4.21 -13.10
CA GLY A 277 31.39 4.13 -11.66
C GLY A 277 30.00 4.54 -11.19
N ARG A 278 29.03 4.68 -12.10
CA ARG A 278 27.63 4.93 -11.72
C ARG A 278 27.01 3.67 -11.13
N ILE A 279 26.22 3.85 -10.07
CA ILE A 279 25.50 2.76 -9.42
C ILE A 279 24.08 2.75 -9.97
N VAL A 280 23.73 1.68 -10.68
CA VAL A 280 22.39 1.50 -11.26
C VAL A 280 21.58 0.57 -10.39
N VAL A 281 20.39 1.00 -10.00
CA VAL A 281 19.40 0.20 -9.25
C VAL A 281 18.18 0.00 -10.13
N ALA A 282 17.73 -1.25 -10.27
CA ALA A 282 16.63 -1.62 -11.14
C ALA A 282 15.60 -2.51 -10.45
N ALA A 283 14.33 -2.28 -10.77
CA ALA A 283 13.25 -3.18 -10.39
C ALA A 283 13.31 -4.48 -11.20
N LEU A 284 13.06 -5.61 -10.55
CA LEU A 284 12.84 -6.88 -11.24
C LEU A 284 11.44 -6.94 -11.88
N PRO A 285 11.29 -7.65 -13.01
CA PRO A 285 9.98 -7.93 -13.57
C PRO A 285 9.18 -8.81 -12.61
N SER A 286 7.85 -8.79 -12.72
CA SER A 286 6.94 -9.55 -11.85
C SER A 286 7.15 -11.08 -11.88
N SER A 287 7.93 -11.60 -12.83
CA SER A 287 8.35 -13.00 -12.85
C SER A 287 9.40 -13.33 -11.79
N GLY A 288 10.01 -12.33 -11.15
CA GLY A 288 11.13 -12.48 -10.21
C GLY A 288 12.44 -12.92 -10.85
N GLN A 289 12.46 -13.10 -12.17
CA GLN A 289 13.64 -13.54 -12.90
C GLN A 289 14.49 -12.34 -13.30
N ARG A 290 15.82 -12.48 -13.15
CA ARG A 290 16.79 -11.47 -13.60
C ARG A 290 16.99 -11.52 -15.11
N THR A 291 15.95 -11.16 -15.85
CA THR A 291 15.90 -11.18 -17.32
C THR A 291 15.52 -9.81 -17.87
N GLY A 292 15.91 -9.57 -19.13
CA GLY A 292 15.58 -8.33 -19.83
C GLY A 292 16.30 -7.08 -19.31
N PHE A 293 15.96 -5.95 -19.92
CA PHE A 293 16.54 -4.66 -19.55
C PHE A 293 15.73 -3.99 -18.43
N PRO A 294 16.36 -3.29 -17.46
CA PRO A 294 17.80 -3.19 -17.22
C PRO A 294 18.34 -4.25 -16.24
N ALA A 295 17.48 -4.98 -15.53
CA ALA A 295 17.88 -5.84 -14.41
C ALA A 295 18.87 -6.96 -14.77
N SER A 296 18.87 -7.47 -16.02
CA SER A 296 19.81 -8.51 -16.46
C SER A 296 21.19 -7.99 -16.85
N ILE A 297 21.41 -6.67 -16.90
CA ILE A 297 22.70 -6.11 -17.28
C ILE A 297 23.71 -6.34 -16.14
N PRO A 298 24.90 -6.92 -16.43
CA PRO A 298 25.95 -7.08 -15.42
C PRO A 298 26.33 -5.74 -14.81
N GLY A 299 26.36 -5.70 -13.48
CA GLY A 299 26.68 -4.48 -12.73
C GLY A 299 25.48 -3.69 -12.22
N VAL A 300 24.26 -4.03 -12.66
CA VAL A 300 23.02 -3.46 -12.10
C VAL A 300 22.67 -4.14 -10.78
N ILE A 301 22.30 -3.35 -9.78
CA ILE A 301 21.71 -3.84 -8.53
C ILE A 301 20.23 -4.12 -8.79
N ALA A 302 19.85 -5.39 -8.85
CA ALA A 302 18.49 -5.82 -9.11
C ALA A 302 17.70 -6.00 -7.80
N VAL A 303 16.49 -5.47 -7.75
CA VAL A 303 15.67 -5.40 -6.53
C VAL A 303 14.28 -5.99 -6.76
N GLU A 304 13.85 -6.85 -5.85
CA GLU A 304 12.50 -7.42 -5.80
C GLU A 304 11.74 -6.94 -4.55
N SER A 305 10.41 -6.95 -4.63
CA SER A 305 9.54 -6.70 -3.49
C SER A 305 9.67 -7.79 -2.42
N SER A 306 9.94 -7.39 -1.18
CA SER A 306 9.92 -8.27 0.00
C SER A 306 8.58 -8.98 0.11
N GLY A 307 8.61 -10.28 0.39
CA GLY A 307 7.41 -11.13 0.45
C GLY A 307 7.00 -11.75 -0.90
N ALA A 308 7.64 -11.36 -2.02
CA ALA A 308 7.56 -12.13 -3.25
C ALA A 308 8.32 -13.47 -3.10
N PRO A 309 7.85 -14.56 -3.73
CA PRO A 309 8.61 -15.81 -3.76
C PRO A 309 9.97 -15.57 -4.40
N ARG A 310 11.06 -15.94 -3.70
CA ARG A 310 12.40 -15.83 -4.25
C ARG A 310 12.55 -16.84 -5.40
N ALA A 311 12.73 -16.34 -6.62
CA ALA A 311 12.92 -17.20 -7.79
C ALA A 311 14.21 -18.03 -7.66
N SER A 312 14.21 -19.26 -8.17
CA SER A 312 15.41 -20.09 -8.27
C SER A 312 16.45 -19.39 -9.15
N GLY A 313 17.66 -19.16 -8.65
CA GLY A 313 18.72 -18.41 -9.35
C GLY A 313 18.71 -16.89 -9.13
N ALA A 314 17.96 -16.38 -8.15
CA ALA A 314 17.97 -14.98 -7.73
C ALA A 314 19.17 -14.62 -6.81
N ASP A 315 20.35 -15.19 -7.06
CA ASP A 315 21.57 -14.86 -6.33
C ASP A 315 21.95 -13.40 -6.61
N GLY A 316 22.26 -12.64 -5.55
CA GLY A 316 22.55 -11.21 -5.65
C GLY A 316 21.35 -10.29 -5.91
N VAL A 317 20.11 -10.81 -5.86
CA VAL A 317 18.90 -9.98 -5.86
C VAL A 317 18.61 -9.50 -4.44
N LEU A 318 18.42 -8.19 -4.28
CA LEU A 318 18.04 -7.58 -3.01
C LEU A 318 16.52 -7.60 -2.84
N MET A 319 16.07 -7.82 -1.60
CA MET A 319 14.65 -7.71 -1.24
C MET A 319 14.41 -6.40 -0.49
N ALA A 320 13.41 -5.61 -0.89
CA ALA A 320 13.01 -4.39 -0.20
C ALA A 320 11.49 -4.18 -0.23
N PRO A 321 10.89 -3.37 0.65
CA PRO A 321 9.45 -3.13 0.70
C PRO A 321 8.89 -2.69 -0.66
N GLY A 322 7.95 -3.47 -1.20
CA GLY A 322 7.29 -3.18 -2.46
C GLY A 322 5.80 -3.48 -2.46
N LYS A 323 5.19 -3.82 -1.32
CA LYS A 323 3.75 -4.06 -1.19
C LYS A 323 3.16 -3.06 -0.21
N ASP A 324 2.05 -2.43 -0.61
CA ASP A 324 1.30 -1.46 0.19
C ASP A 324 2.24 -0.40 0.81
N VAL A 325 3.10 0.18 -0.03
CA VAL A 325 4.06 1.21 0.35
C VAL A 325 3.39 2.56 0.29
N LEU A 326 3.27 3.22 1.45
CA LEU A 326 2.77 4.60 1.50
C LEU A 326 3.78 5.55 0.85
N THR A 327 3.33 6.30 -0.15
CA THR A 327 4.16 7.24 -0.89
C THR A 327 3.36 8.47 -1.37
N LEU A 328 4.04 9.39 -2.06
CA LEU A 328 3.47 10.58 -2.66
C LEU A 328 2.63 10.24 -3.89
N GLN A 329 1.61 11.07 -4.13
CA GLN A 329 0.78 11.06 -5.32
C GLN A 329 0.68 12.47 -5.90
N PRO A 330 0.46 12.59 -7.22
CA PRO A 330 0.21 13.88 -7.84
C PRO A 330 -0.89 14.67 -7.15
N LEU A 331 -0.83 15.99 -7.31
CA LEU A 331 -1.71 16.98 -6.68
C LEU A 331 -1.51 17.08 -5.16
N GLY A 332 -0.31 16.84 -4.66
CA GLY A 332 0.03 17.01 -3.24
C GLY A 332 -0.58 15.93 -2.34
N ARG A 333 -0.81 14.73 -2.86
CA ARG A 333 -1.55 13.65 -2.21
C ARG A 333 -0.63 12.53 -1.74
N TYR A 334 -1.20 11.59 -1.01
CA TYR A 334 -0.52 10.42 -0.47
C TYR A 334 -1.41 9.21 -0.68
N ASP A 335 -0.83 8.08 -1.07
CA ASP A 335 -1.56 6.81 -1.19
C ASP A 335 -0.59 5.62 -1.16
N PHE A 336 -1.14 4.42 -1.09
CA PHE A 336 -0.39 3.18 -1.14
C PHE A 336 -0.12 2.75 -2.58
N ALA A 337 1.13 2.38 -2.85
CA ALA A 337 1.57 1.81 -4.13
C ALA A 337 2.23 0.45 -3.91
N SER A 338 2.16 -0.41 -4.93
CA SER A 338 2.76 -1.75 -4.91
C SER A 338 3.51 -2.02 -6.21
N GLY A 339 4.65 -2.70 -6.10
CA GLY A 339 5.51 -3.13 -7.18
C GLY A 339 6.98 -3.17 -6.77
N SER A 340 7.78 -3.96 -7.49
CA SER A 340 9.25 -3.96 -7.38
C SER A 340 9.86 -2.57 -7.67
N SER A 341 9.15 -1.71 -8.41
CA SER A 341 9.46 -0.28 -8.56
C SER A 341 9.63 0.46 -7.23
N MET A 342 8.77 0.16 -6.25
CA MET A 342 8.79 0.77 -4.92
C MET A 342 9.94 0.20 -4.07
N ALA A 343 10.25 -1.09 -4.26
CA ALA A 343 11.40 -1.74 -3.64
C ALA A 343 12.73 -1.14 -4.16
N ALA A 344 12.85 -0.96 -5.48
CA ALA A 344 14.00 -0.30 -6.10
C ALA A 344 14.18 1.14 -5.60
N ALA A 345 13.09 1.87 -5.38
CA ALA A 345 13.13 3.22 -4.82
C ALA A 345 13.72 3.24 -3.39
N HIS A 346 13.33 2.30 -2.52
CA HIS A 346 13.94 2.16 -1.18
C HIS A 346 15.45 1.88 -1.27
N VAL A 347 15.87 0.92 -2.11
CA VAL A 347 17.29 0.58 -2.25
C VAL A 347 18.09 1.74 -2.82
N SER A 348 17.57 2.47 -3.80
CA SER A 348 18.22 3.67 -4.34
C SER A 348 18.40 4.76 -3.27
N GLY A 349 17.41 4.93 -2.38
CA GLY A 349 17.54 5.79 -1.21
C GLY A 349 18.64 5.32 -0.25
N MET A 350 18.71 4.01 0.05
CA MET A 350 19.80 3.46 0.87
C MET A 350 21.18 3.66 0.24
N VAL A 351 21.30 3.53 -1.09
CA VAL A 351 22.54 3.81 -1.82
C VAL A 351 22.93 5.28 -1.64
N ALA A 352 21.96 6.18 -1.63
CA ALA A 352 22.19 7.61 -1.36
C ALA A 352 22.66 7.85 0.09
N LEU A 353 22.13 7.13 1.07
CA LEU A 353 22.65 7.16 2.44
C LEU A 353 24.11 6.68 2.49
N LEU A 354 24.42 5.54 1.87
CA LEU A 354 25.79 4.99 1.83
C LEU A 354 26.77 5.94 1.16
N GLN A 355 26.41 6.52 0.01
CA GLN A 355 27.25 7.50 -0.68
C GLN A 355 27.40 8.81 0.08
N SER A 356 26.38 9.23 0.83
CA SER A 356 26.49 10.41 1.68
C SER A 356 27.47 10.19 2.84
N ALA A 357 27.43 9.01 3.46
CA ALA A 357 28.34 8.64 4.56
C ALA A 357 29.77 8.37 4.07
N ALA A 358 29.92 7.78 2.89
CA ALA A 358 31.21 7.44 2.29
C ALA A 358 31.16 7.66 0.76
N PRO A 359 31.50 8.88 0.29
CA PRO A 359 31.37 9.25 -1.12
C PRO A 359 32.21 8.42 -2.08
N ASP A 360 33.30 7.81 -1.65
CA ASP A 360 34.22 7.08 -2.53
C ASP A 360 33.87 5.60 -2.73
N LEU A 361 32.78 5.10 -2.13
CA LEU A 361 32.38 3.70 -2.27
C LEU A 361 32.08 3.32 -3.73
N ASP A 362 32.78 2.30 -4.22
CA ASP A 362 32.48 1.70 -5.51
C ASP A 362 31.18 0.87 -5.48
N ARG A 363 30.68 0.53 -6.67
CA ARG A 363 29.41 -0.22 -6.84
C ARG A 363 29.44 -1.57 -6.13
N ASP A 364 30.53 -2.32 -6.27
CA ASP A 364 30.67 -3.68 -5.72
C ASP A 364 30.69 -3.68 -4.19
N THR A 365 31.28 -2.64 -3.59
CA THR A 365 31.28 -2.45 -2.14
C THR A 365 29.89 -2.06 -1.66
N VAL A 366 29.20 -1.14 -2.34
CA VAL A 366 27.81 -0.79 -2.03
C VAL A 366 26.89 -2.00 -2.07
N GLU A 367 26.93 -2.79 -3.16
CA GLU A 367 26.11 -4.00 -3.30
C GLU A 367 26.39 -5.00 -2.18
N ARG A 368 27.66 -5.19 -1.82
CA ARG A 368 28.06 -6.08 -0.72
C ARG A 368 27.56 -5.62 0.64
N LEU A 369 27.59 -4.31 0.91
CA LEU A 369 27.06 -3.74 2.15
C LEU A 369 25.54 -3.94 2.24
N LEU A 370 24.82 -3.72 1.13
CA LEU A 370 23.38 -3.97 1.04
C LEU A 370 23.04 -5.44 1.27
N LEU A 371 23.73 -6.37 0.59
CA LEU A 371 23.52 -7.83 0.76
C LEU A 371 23.79 -8.28 2.21
N ARG A 372 24.84 -7.75 2.85
CA ARG A 372 25.15 -8.06 4.26
C ARG A 372 24.15 -7.45 5.26
N SER A 373 23.43 -6.42 4.83
CA SER A 373 22.41 -5.78 5.66
C SER A 373 21.09 -6.54 5.68
N GLU A 374 20.87 -7.48 4.75
CA GLU A 374 19.61 -8.21 4.68
C GLU A 374 19.33 -8.98 5.96
N SER A 375 18.11 -8.82 6.48
CA SER A 375 17.68 -9.41 7.73
C SER A 375 16.17 -9.67 7.75
N SER A 376 15.75 -10.54 8.65
CA SER A 376 14.34 -10.74 9.01
C SER A 376 14.25 -10.38 10.49
N GLU A 377 13.85 -9.14 10.80
CA GLU A 377 13.51 -8.78 12.18
C GLU A 377 12.08 -9.25 12.51
N ASP A 378 11.89 -9.77 13.73
CA ASP A 378 10.60 -10.04 14.37
C ASP A 378 9.52 -10.69 13.48
N LYS A 379 9.89 -11.76 12.74
CA LYS A 379 9.02 -12.53 11.84
C LYS A 379 8.57 -11.78 10.56
N GLY A 380 9.15 -10.61 10.28
CA GLY A 380 8.95 -9.86 9.04
C GLY A 380 9.66 -10.50 7.83
N PRO A 381 9.27 -10.15 6.59
CA PRO A 381 9.89 -10.69 5.40
C PRO A 381 11.36 -10.28 5.30
N PHE A 382 12.20 -11.20 4.82
CA PHE A 382 13.63 -10.96 4.60
C PHE A 382 13.84 -9.78 3.64
N MET A 383 14.56 -8.75 4.09
CA MET A 383 14.82 -7.52 3.33
C MET A 383 16.08 -6.78 3.80
N VAL A 384 16.57 -5.86 2.98
CA VAL A 384 17.67 -4.93 3.32
C VAL A 384 17.34 -4.03 4.52
N ASN A 385 18.35 -3.68 5.32
CA ASN A 385 18.19 -2.83 6.50
C ASN A 385 19.20 -1.66 6.48
N ALA A 386 18.70 -0.44 6.52
CA ALA A 386 19.48 0.78 6.30
C ALA A 386 20.47 1.06 7.44
N GLU A 387 20.04 0.88 8.70
CA GLU A 387 20.91 1.07 9.87
C GLU A 387 22.08 0.08 9.83
N ARG A 388 21.80 -1.20 9.55
CA ARG A 388 22.83 -2.24 9.45
C ARG A 388 23.79 -1.99 8.29
N ALA A 389 23.28 -1.56 7.12
CA ALA A 389 24.13 -1.24 5.98
C ALA A 389 25.15 -0.15 6.34
N LEU A 390 24.71 0.95 6.99
CA LEU A 390 25.60 2.03 7.42
C LEU A 390 26.53 1.62 8.57
N ALA A 391 26.05 0.84 9.53
CA ALA A 391 26.86 0.38 10.67
C ALA A 391 28.04 -0.52 10.26
N THR A 392 27.99 -1.12 9.07
CA THR A 392 29.08 -1.93 8.52
C THR A 392 30.18 -1.13 7.81
N LEU A 393 30.00 0.18 7.66
CA LEU A 393 31.06 1.04 7.13
C LEU A 393 32.25 1.06 8.11
N PRO A 394 33.50 0.90 7.63
CA PRO A 394 34.66 1.06 8.48
C PRO A 394 34.62 2.45 9.10
N SER A 395 34.93 2.54 10.40
CA SER A 395 34.88 3.77 11.20
C SER A 395 36.03 4.72 10.82
N SER A 396 36.02 5.20 9.58
CA SER A 396 36.94 6.18 9.06
C SER A 396 36.26 7.54 8.99
N ASN A 397 35.75 8.08 10.12
CA ASN A 397 35.45 9.51 10.26
C ASN A 397 35.18 10.05 11.69
N HIS A 398 35.40 9.28 12.76
CA HIS A 398 35.35 9.83 14.13
C HIS A 398 36.53 10.77 14.50
N ARG A 399 37.35 11.19 13.53
CA ARG A 399 38.58 11.98 13.77
C ARG A 399 38.59 13.41 13.20
N LEU A 400 37.44 13.93 12.75
CA LEU A 400 37.33 15.32 12.25
C LEU A 400 36.40 16.23 13.07
N ALA A 401 35.96 15.79 14.26
CA ALA A 401 35.23 16.65 15.21
C ALA A 401 36.13 17.25 16.33
N GLU A 402 37.43 17.00 16.29
CA GLU A 402 38.41 17.64 17.16
C GLU A 402 39.58 18.15 16.30
N ARG A 403 39.39 19.30 15.64
CA ARG A 403 40.45 20.24 15.26
C ARG A 403 39.87 21.59 14.88
#